data_AF-A0A6A0A2L9-F1
#
_entry.id   AF-A0A6A0A2L9-F1
#
_cell.length_a   1.000
_cell.length_b   1.000
_cell.length_c   1.000
_cell.angle_alpha   90.00
_cell.angle_beta   90.00
_cell.angle_gamma   90.00
#
_symmetry.space_group_name_H-M   'P 1'
#
loop_
_entity.id
_entity.type
_entity.pdbx_description
1 polymer ?
#
loop_
_entity_poly.entity_id
_entity_poly.type
_entity_poly.pdbx_seq_one_letter_code
_entity_poly.pdbx_strand_id
1 'polypeptide(L)'
;VLAGLEIPDQLTVLGAAVDLTPLKRLIQDPLASGLGTARALLGAVAPQAASQVGEATSLWMLTTYLDDSLRISRDDNGAVFVMLKEITLYDESDP
;
A
#
# COMPACT_ATOMS: atom_id res chain seq x y z
N VAL A 1 3.79 24.12 -10.33
CA VAL A 1 5.04 23.49 -10.81
C VAL A 1 5.67 22.79 -9.61
N LEU A 2 5.58 21.47 -9.54
CA LEU A 2 6.21 20.68 -8.45
C LEU A 2 7.72 20.64 -8.72
N ALA A 3 8.40 21.73 -8.39
CA ALA A 3 9.85 21.83 -8.52
C ALA A 3 10.51 20.95 -7.43
N GLY A 4 11.17 19.87 -7.84
CA GLY A 4 12.14 19.16 -7.00
C GLY A 4 11.84 17.70 -6.64
N LEU A 5 10.72 17.11 -7.08
CA LEU A 5 10.49 15.68 -6.84
C LEU A 5 11.09 14.84 -7.97
N GLU A 6 12.37 14.47 -7.82
CA GLU A 6 13.02 13.49 -8.68
C GLU A 6 12.63 12.09 -8.26
N ILE A 7 11.67 11.51 -8.98
CA ILE A 7 11.28 10.11 -8.79
C ILE A 7 12.26 9.24 -9.59
N PRO A 8 12.99 8.31 -8.95
CA PRO A 8 13.88 7.38 -9.64
C PRO A 8 13.07 6.42 -10.50
N ASP A 9 13.66 5.87 -11.56
CA ASP A 9 12.98 4.91 -12.45
C ASP A 9 12.72 3.56 -11.75
N GLN A 10 13.56 3.20 -10.78
CA GLN A 10 13.45 1.95 -10.05
C GLN A 10 13.77 2.17 -8.56
N LEU A 11 13.03 1.48 -7.69
CA LEU A 11 13.28 1.46 -6.25
C LEU A 11 13.27 0.02 -5.75
N THR A 12 14.29 -0.37 -4.99
CA THR A 12 14.32 -1.67 -4.33
C THR A 12 13.61 -1.57 -2.99
N VAL A 13 12.53 -2.33 -2.83
CA VAL A 13 11.75 -2.41 -1.59
C VAL A 13 11.62 -3.88 -1.25
N LEU A 14 12.01 -4.27 -0.03
CA LEU A 14 11.97 -5.67 0.44
C LEU A 14 12.71 -6.67 -0.48
N GLY A 15 13.81 -6.25 -1.11
CA GLY A 15 14.59 -7.08 -2.03
C GLY A 15 13.99 -7.24 -3.43
N ALA A 16 12.78 -6.70 -3.67
CA ALA A 16 12.16 -6.65 -4.99
C ALA A 16 12.45 -5.30 -5.65
N ALA A 17 12.85 -5.34 -6.92
CA ALA A 17 12.98 -4.14 -7.75
C ALA A 17 11.60 -3.74 -8.28
N VAL A 18 11.15 -2.54 -7.93
CA VAL A 18 9.86 -1.97 -8.38
C VAL A 18 10.13 -0.88 -9.42
N ASP A 19 9.52 -1.01 -10.60
CA ASP A 19 9.54 0.00 -11.65
C ASP A 19 8.56 1.14 -11.35
N LEU A 20 9.09 2.36 -11.26
CA LEU A 20 8.36 3.57 -10.92
C LEU A 20 8.09 4.48 -12.14
N THR A 21 8.54 4.08 -13.33
CA THR A 21 8.25 4.76 -14.59
C THR A 21 6.76 5.09 -14.76
N PRO A 22 5.82 4.20 -14.41
CA PRO A 22 4.42 4.51 -14.56
C PRO A 22 3.93 5.61 -13.60
N LEU A 23 4.46 5.65 -12.38
CA LEU A 23 4.16 6.69 -11.39
C LEU A 23 4.68 8.06 -11.86
N LYS A 24 5.86 8.10 -12.49
CA LYS A 24 6.39 9.31 -13.12
C LYS A 24 5.45 9.86 -14.19
N ARG A 25 4.90 8.98 -15.05
CA ARG A 25 3.96 9.39 -16.10
C ARG A 25 2.67 9.99 -15.51
N LEU A 26 2.15 9.41 -14.44
CA LEU A 26 0.95 9.90 -13.75
C LEU A 26 1.14 11.33 -13.19
N ILE A 27 2.31 11.60 -12.61
CA ILE A 27 2.62 12.89 -11.99
C ILE A 27 2.95 13.96 -13.03
N GLN A 28 3.57 13.57 -14.14
CA GLN A 28 3.91 14.48 -15.24
C GLN A 28 2.72 14.82 -16.13
N ASP A 29 1.77 13.89 -16.31
CA ASP A 29 0.58 14.09 -17.13
C ASP A 29 -0.70 13.52 -16.48
N PRO A 30 -1.24 14.22 -15.46
CA PRO A 30 -2.41 13.78 -14.73
C PRO A 30 -3.70 13.83 -15.57
N LEU A 31 -3.74 14.61 -16.66
CA LEU A 31 -4.92 14.68 -17.55
C LEU A 31 -4.96 13.53 -18.56
N ALA A 32 -3.80 13.07 -19.05
CA ALA A 32 -3.74 11.90 -19.95
C ALA A 32 -4.00 10.57 -19.22
N SER A 33 -3.84 10.56 -17.89
CA SER A 33 -3.98 9.38 -17.06
C SER A 33 -5.44 9.18 -16.61
N GLY A 34 -6.30 8.64 -17.48
CA GLY A 34 -7.68 8.30 -17.11
C GLY A 34 -7.75 7.35 -15.90
N LEU A 35 -8.89 7.30 -15.19
CA LEU A 35 -9.06 6.47 -13.97
C LEU A 35 -8.67 4.98 -14.14
N GLY A 36 -8.74 4.46 -15.36
CA GLY A 36 -8.34 3.08 -15.69
C GLY A 36 -6.83 2.84 -15.59
N THR A 37 -5.99 3.78 -16.03
CA THR A 37 -4.53 3.64 -15.92
C THR A 37 -4.08 3.83 -14.48
N ALA A 38 -4.63 4.80 -13.76
CA ALA A 38 -4.36 4.97 -12.33
C ALA A 38 -4.65 3.69 -11.51
N ARG A 39 -5.76 2.99 -11.80
CA ARG A 39 -6.09 1.70 -11.19
C ARG A 39 -5.10 0.58 -11.58
N ALA A 40 -4.69 0.50 -12.83
CA ALA A 40 -3.73 -0.48 -13.29
C ALA A 40 -2.34 -0.29 -12.64
N LEU A 41 -1.92 0.96 -12.43
CA LEU A 41 -0.66 1.28 -11.76
C LEU A 41 -0.69 0.99 -10.27
N LEU A 42 -1.79 1.32 -9.59
CA LEU A 42 -1.98 0.94 -8.18
C LEU A 42 -2.00 -0.58 -8.00
N GLY A 43 -2.49 -1.33 -9.01
CA GLY A 43 -2.39 -2.79 -9.04
C GLY A 43 -0.97 -3.31 -9.30
N ALA A 44 -0.17 -2.63 -10.13
CA ALA A 44 1.20 -3.03 -10.48
C ALA A 44 2.25 -2.68 -9.40
N VAL A 45 2.02 -1.61 -8.63
CA VAL A 45 2.88 -1.16 -7.51
C VAL A 45 2.53 -1.88 -6.21
N ALA A 46 1.46 -2.69 -6.19
CA ALA A 46 1.23 -3.61 -5.08
C ALA A 46 2.49 -4.48 -4.95
N PRO A 47 3.18 -4.43 -3.80
CA PRO A 47 4.40 -5.21 -3.64
C PRO A 47 4.02 -6.66 -3.86
N GLN A 48 4.60 -7.27 -4.89
CA GLN A 48 4.55 -8.70 -5.10
C GLN A 48 5.26 -9.29 -3.88
N ALA A 49 4.48 -9.58 -2.84
CA ALA A 49 4.97 -10.26 -1.66
C ALA A 49 5.55 -11.57 -2.17
N ALA A 50 6.88 -11.65 -2.21
CA ALA A 50 7.59 -12.83 -2.65
C ALA A 50 7.29 -13.94 -1.65
N SER A 51 6.25 -14.72 -1.94
CA SER A 51 5.96 -15.98 -1.28
C SER A 51 6.11 -17.06 -2.33
N GLN A 52 7.35 -17.55 -2.51
CA GLN A 52 7.54 -18.91 -3.00
C GLN A 52 7.12 -19.87 -1.89
N VAL A 53 5.84 -20.23 -1.85
CA VAL A 53 5.35 -21.40 -1.11
C VAL A 53 4.43 -22.15 -2.06
N GLY A 54 4.80 -23.38 -2.40
CA GLY A 54 4.20 -24.18 -3.47
C GLY A 54 2.69 -24.39 -3.31
N GLU A 55 2.00 -24.48 -4.46
CA GLU A 55 0.61 -24.95 -4.70
C GLU A 55 -0.51 -24.56 -3.70
N ALA A 56 -0.23 -23.65 -2.78
CA ALA A 56 -1.21 -22.91 -2.02
C ALA A 56 -1.33 -21.55 -2.71
N THR A 57 -2.55 -21.22 -3.15
CA THR A 57 -2.90 -19.86 -3.59
C THR A 57 -2.23 -18.85 -2.67
N SER A 58 -1.28 -18.06 -3.21
CA SER A 58 -0.51 -17.10 -2.42
C SER A 58 -1.44 -15.99 -1.93
N LEU A 59 -2.05 -16.21 -0.77
CA LEU A 59 -2.86 -15.24 -0.06
C LEU A 59 -1.93 -14.19 0.52
N TRP A 60 -1.97 -12.99 -0.04
CA TRP A 60 -1.26 -11.83 0.51
C TRP A 60 -2.26 -10.89 1.19
N MET A 61 -1.81 -10.22 2.25
CA MET A 61 -2.62 -9.24 2.98
C MET A 61 -1.79 -7.99 3.26
N LEU A 62 -2.30 -6.84 2.84
CA LEU A 62 -1.70 -5.53 3.05
C LEU A 62 -2.36 -4.85 4.26
N THR A 63 -1.60 -4.62 5.33
CA THR A 63 -2.07 -3.94 6.54
C THR A 63 -1.51 -2.53 6.63
N THR A 64 -2.39 -1.52 6.70
CA THR A 64 -2.06 -0.11 6.89
C THR A 64 -2.41 0.33 8.31
N TYR A 65 -1.50 1.05 8.95
CA TYR A 65 -1.69 1.66 10.27
C TYR A 65 -1.95 3.15 10.06
N LEU A 66 -3.14 3.62 10.44
CA LEU A 66 -3.50 5.04 10.32
C LEU A 66 -3.18 5.80 11.61
N ASP A 67 -3.34 5.12 12.75
CA ASP A 67 -2.97 5.57 14.08
C ASP A 67 -2.67 4.35 14.99
N ASP A 68 -2.45 4.59 16.29
CA ASP A 68 -2.13 3.53 17.27
C ASP A 68 -3.27 2.52 17.52
N SER A 69 -4.48 2.88 17.15
CA SER A 69 -5.72 2.15 17.40
C SER A 69 -6.39 1.60 16.14
N LEU A 70 -6.18 2.22 14.98
CA LEU A 70 -6.86 1.89 13.74
C LEU A 70 -5.93 1.16 12.77
N ARG A 71 -6.34 -0.06 12.39
CA ARG A 71 -5.68 -0.86 11.37
C ARG A 71 -6.67 -1.26 10.28
N ILE A 72 -6.24 -1.12 9.03
CA ILE A 72 -7.01 -1.55 7.86
C ILE A 72 -6.20 -2.61 7.12
N SER A 73 -6.75 -3.80 6.97
CA SER A 73 -6.13 -4.89 6.20
C SER A 73 -6.93 -5.17 4.93
N ARG A 74 -6.23 -5.41 3.83
CA ARG A 74 -6.83 -5.77 2.54
C ARG A 74 -6.19 -7.04 1.99
N ASP A 75 -7.01 -8.02 1.61
CA ASP A 75 -6.54 -9.23 0.96
C ASP A 75 -6.48 -9.10 -0.57
N ASP A 76 -5.94 -10.14 -1.20
CA ASP A 76 -5.79 -10.29 -2.65
C ASP A 76 -7.11 -10.45 -3.41
N ASN A 77 -8.15 -10.94 -2.73
CA ASN A 77 -9.51 -11.06 -3.24
C ASN A 77 -10.35 -9.78 -3.07
N GLY A 78 -9.76 -8.72 -2.51
CA GLY A 78 -10.38 -7.41 -2.34
C GLY A 78 -11.24 -7.24 -1.10
N ALA A 79 -11.25 -8.22 -0.18
CA ALA A 79 -11.87 -8.05 1.13
C ALA A 79 -11.11 -7.01 1.96
N VAL A 80 -11.87 -6.27 2.78
CA VAL A 80 -11.34 -5.22 3.65
C VAL A 80 -11.75 -5.53 5.09
N PHE A 81 -10.77 -5.56 5.97
CA PHE A 81 -10.94 -5.77 7.41
C PHE A 81 -10.55 -4.49 8.13
N VAL A 82 -11.38 -4.06 9.08
CA VAL A 82 -11.13 -2.89 9.92
C VAL A 82 -11.01 -3.37 11.36
N MET A 83 -9.85 -3.11 11.98
CA MET A 83 -9.61 -3.42 13.37
C MET A 83 -9.41 -2.14 14.16
N LEU A 84 -10.21 -2.01 15.22
CA LEU A 84 -10.10 -0.97 16.23
C LEU A 84 -9.54 -1.62 17.49
N LYS A 85 -8.38 -1.17 17.94
CA LYS A 85 -7.82 -1.53 19.23
C LYS A 85 -8.62 -0.83 20.31
N GLU A 86 -9.16 -1.60 21.25
CA GLU A 86 -9.71 -1.02 22.47
C GLU A 86 -8.60 -0.31 23.25
N ILE A 87 -8.81 0.97 23.54
CA ILE A 87 -7.94 1.74 24.44
C ILE A 87 -8.63 1.74 25.80
N THR A 88 -8.22 0.82 26.69
CA THR A 88 -8.53 0.97 28.11
C THR A 88 -7.58 2.02 28.67
N LEU A 89 -8.07 3.25 28.84
CA LEU A 89 -7.38 4.24 29.64
C LEU A 89 -7.49 3.77 31.10
N TYR A 90 -6.36 3.45 31.73
CA TYR A 90 -6.34 3.32 33.18
C TYR A 90 -6.71 4.69 33.75
N ASP A 91 -7.85 4.75 34.42
CA ASP A 91 -8.19 5.91 35.23
C ASP A 91 -7.29 5.84 36.48
N GLU A 92 -6.34 6.76 36.57
CA GLU A 92 -5.39 6.86 37.70
C GLU A 92 -6.09 7.27 39.01
N SER A 93 -7.42 7.34 39.02
CA SER A 93 -8.22 7.75 40.17
C SER A 93 -8.93 6.61 40.93
N ASP A 94 -8.63 5.34 40.64
CA ASP A 94 -9.10 4.21 41.46
C ASP A 94 -8.07 3.88 42.58
N PRO A 95 -8.38 4.17 43.86
CA PRO A 95 -7.44 4.05 45.00
C PRO A 95 -7.15 2.62 45.45
#